data_AF-A0A920TVU6-F1
#
_entry.id   AF-A0A920TVU6-F1
#
_cell.length_a   1.000
_cell.length_b   1.000
_cell.length_c   1.000
_cell.angle_alpha   90.00
_cell.angle_beta   90.00
_cell.angle_gamma   90.00
#
_symmetry.space_group_name_H-M   'P 1'
#
loop_
_entity.id
_entity.type
_entity.pdbx_description
1 polymer ?
#
loop_
_entity_poly.entity_id
_entity_poly.type
_entity_poly.pdbx_seq_one_letter_code
_entity_poly.pdbx_strand_id
1 'polypeptide(L)'
;MALEENTEERILTIADIIAVVRTMITVNRGVGNTDDIDHLGNRRVRGVGELVQNQVRVGLLRMERMVKEKMTLVGPEAAARRV
;
A
#
# COMPACT_ATOMS: atom_id res chain seq x y z
N MET A 1 14.12 18.16 -11.03
CA MET A 1 13.90 18.42 -9.59
C MET A 1 13.86 17.06 -8.93
N ALA A 2 14.99 16.59 -8.43
CA ALA A 2 15.08 15.31 -7.74
C ALA A 2 14.51 15.53 -6.33
N LEU A 3 13.55 14.70 -5.95
CA LEU A 3 13.07 14.64 -4.57
C LEU A 3 14.17 13.92 -3.78
N GLU A 4 14.53 14.44 -2.60
CA GLU A 4 15.55 13.82 -1.75
C GLU A 4 15.14 12.38 -1.44
N GLU A 5 15.90 11.41 -1.94
CA GLU A 5 15.59 9.98 -1.74
C GLU A 5 16.01 9.56 -0.32
N ASN A 6 15.07 9.64 0.62
CA ASN A 6 15.16 8.85 1.84
C ASN A 6 14.61 7.44 1.55
N THR A 7 15.51 6.50 1.25
CA THR A 7 15.14 5.11 0.89
C THR A 7 14.47 4.33 2.03
N GLU A 8 14.49 4.85 3.27
CA GLU A 8 13.82 4.20 4.40
C GLU A 8 12.33 4.57 4.49
N GLU A 9 11.91 5.69 3.90
CA GLU A 9 10.53 6.13 3.93
C GLU A 9 9.70 5.36 2.88
N ARG A 10 8.70 4.61 3.37
CA ARG A 10 7.82 3.77 2.53
C ARG A 10 6.43 4.36 2.32
N ILE A 11 6.23 5.61 2.74
CA ILE A 11 4.95 6.32 2.66
C ILE A 11 5.13 7.52 1.75
N LEU A 12 4.14 7.79 0.91
CA LEU A 12 4.13 8.97 0.05
C LEU A 12 3.86 10.23 0.88
N THR A 13 4.64 11.27 0.62
CA THR A 13 4.49 12.59 1.21
C THR A 13 3.53 13.47 0.39
N ILE A 14 3.03 14.54 1.01
CA ILE A 14 2.21 15.53 0.29
C ILE A 14 3.00 16.19 -0.86
N ALA A 15 4.31 16.37 -0.67
CA ALA A 15 5.18 16.93 -1.70
C ALA A 15 5.23 16.05 -2.95
N ASP A 16 5.26 14.72 -2.78
CA ASP A 16 5.25 13.75 -3.89
C ASP A 16 3.97 13.90 -4.72
N ILE A 17 2.82 14.03 -4.06
CA ILE A 17 1.53 14.19 -4.74
C ILE A 17 1.47 15.50 -5.54
N ILE A 18 1.97 16.61 -4.98
CA ILE A 18 2.04 17.89 -5.69
C ILE A 18 2.96 17.79 -6.91
N ALA A 19 4.09 17.10 -6.77
CA ALA A 19 5.03 16.88 -7.87
C ALA A 19 4.40 16.04 -9.00
N VAL A 20 3.69 14.95 -8.67
CA VAL A 20 2.99 14.11 -9.64
C VAL A 20 1.97 14.92 -10.44
N VAL A 21 1.12 15.71 -9.77
CA VAL A 21 0.11 16.54 -10.44
C VAL A 21 0.76 17.59 -11.35
N ARG A 22 1.85 18.23 -10.91
CA ARG A 22 2.60 19.19 -11.72
C ARG A 22 3.16 18.53 -12.98
N THR A 23 3.76 17.35 -12.85
CA THR A 23 4.30 16.58 -13.98
C THR A 23 3.19 16.18 -14.95
N MET A 24 2.04 15.74 -14.45
CA MET A 24 0.87 15.39 -15.28
C MET A 24 0.37 16.59 -16.12
N ILE A 25 0.33 17.80 -15.53
CA ILE A 25 -0.04 19.03 -16.27
C ILE A 25 1.00 19.35 -17.35
N THR A 26 2.29 19.22 -17.03
CA THR A 26 3.40 19.47 -17.96
C THR A 26 3.36 18.51 -19.16
N VAL A 27 3.16 17.22 -18.92
CA VAL A 27 3.02 16.19 -19.97
C VAL A 27 1.79 16.45 -20.83
N ASN A 28 0.65 16.84 -20.24
CA ASN A 28 -0.56 17.17 -21.00
C ASN A 28 -0.38 18.41 -21.91
N ARG A 29 0.55 19.31 -21.56
CA ARG A 29 0.95 20.44 -22.41
C ARG A 29 1.93 20.06 -23.52
N GLY A 30 2.22 18.76 -23.70
CA GLY A 30 3.17 18.25 -24.69
C GLY A 30 4.64 18.47 -24.31
N VAL A 31 4.91 18.83 -23.05
CA VAL A 31 6.27 19.03 -22.54
C VAL A 31 6.60 17.87 -21.61
N GLY A 32 7.56 17.02 -22.00
CA GLY A 32 7.96 15.85 -21.23
C GLY A 32 8.01 14.59 -22.10
N ASN A 33 8.52 13.51 -21.51
CA ASN A 33 8.60 12.20 -22.16
C ASN A 33 7.38 11.37 -21.76
N THR A 34 6.74 10.71 -22.73
CA THR A 34 5.73 9.68 -22.46
C THR A 34 6.45 8.41 -22.03
N ASP A 35 5.94 7.75 -20.99
CA ASP A 35 6.49 6.47 -20.53
C ASP A 35 6.19 5.34 -21.52
N ASP A 36 7.21 4.53 -21.80
CA ASP A 36 7.05 3.27 -22.52
C ASP A 36 6.62 2.17 -21.54
N ILE A 37 5.36 1.76 -21.65
CA ILE A 37 4.73 0.77 -20.76
C ILE A 37 5.37 -0.62 -20.92
N ASP A 38 5.92 -0.91 -22.10
CA ASP A 38 6.52 -2.21 -22.38
C ASP A 38 7.99 -2.29 -21.97
N HIS A 39 8.56 -1.17 -21.51
CA HIS A 39 9.91 -1.14 -21.00
C HIS A 39 10.08 -2.10 -19.81
N LEU A 40 11.04 -3.03 -19.91
CA LEU A 40 11.26 -4.05 -18.88
C LEU A 40 11.68 -3.44 -17.53
N GLY A 41 12.24 -2.22 -17.49
CA GLY A 41 12.48 -1.48 -16.26
C GLY A 41 11.19 -1.16 -15.47
N ASN A 42 10.04 -1.09 -16.15
CA ASN A 42 8.71 -0.94 -15.54
C ASN A 42 8.06 -2.29 -15.21
N ARG A 43 8.74 -3.41 -15.48
CA ARG A 43 8.28 -4.77 -15.17
C ARG A 43 9.05 -5.30 -13.96
N ARG A 44 8.34 -5.88 -13.00
CA ARG A 44 8.95 -6.52 -11.82
C ARG A 44 8.44 -7.95 -11.67
N VAL A 45 9.37 -8.88 -11.54
CA VAL A 45 9.07 -10.29 -11.23
C VAL A 45 8.86 -10.45 -9.73
N ARG A 46 7.77 -11.12 -9.34
CA ARG A 46 7.48 -11.46 -7.95
C ARG A 46 7.76 -12.94 -7.72
N GLY A 47 8.67 -13.24 -6.81
CA GLY A 47 8.99 -14.63 -6.43
C GLY A 47 7.88 -15.28 -5.62
N VAL A 48 7.90 -16.62 -5.53
CA VAL A 48 6.88 -17.40 -4.79
C VAL A 48 6.77 -16.95 -3.33
N GLY A 49 7.90 -16.64 -2.68
CA GLY A 49 7.92 -16.15 -1.30
C GLY A 49 7.16 -14.83 -1.10
N GLU A 50 7.31 -13.87 -2.03
CA GLU A 50 6.56 -12.60 -1.99
C GLU A 50 5.06 -12.82 -2.17
N LEU A 51 4.68 -13.73 -3.07
CA LEU A 51 3.27 -14.06 -3.30
C LEU A 51 2.65 -14.70 -2.06
N VAL A 52 3.32 -15.67 -1.46
CA VAL A 52 2.87 -16.35 -0.23
C VAL A 52 2.79 -15.35 0.93
N GLN A 53 3.81 -14.52 1.13
CA GLN A 53 3.81 -13.49 2.17
C GLN A 53 2.62 -12.54 2.03
N ASN A 54 2.30 -12.12 0.80
CA ASN A 54 1.15 -11.26 0.55
C ASN A 54 -0.19 -11.95 0.88
N GLN A 55 -0.33 -13.24 0.55
CA GLN A 55 -1.53 -14.02 0.92
C GLN A 55 -1.69 -14.16 2.43
N VAL A 56 -0.61 -14.47 3.14
CA VAL A 56 -0.63 -14.57 4.61
C VAL A 56 -1.00 -13.23 5.24
N ARG A 57 -0.42 -12.11 4.76
CA ARG A 57 -0.76 -10.76 5.22
C ARG A 57 -2.25 -10.46 5.09
N VAL A 58 -2.84 -10.73 3.92
CA VAL A 58 -4.28 -10.54 3.69
C VAL A 58 -5.12 -11.43 4.61
N GLY A 59 -4.70 -12.69 4.81
CA GLY A 59 -5.36 -13.61 5.75
C GLY A 59 -5.38 -13.09 7.18
N LEU A 60 -4.25 -12.58 7.68
CA LEU A 60 -4.12 -11.98 9.00
C LEU A 60 -5.01 -10.74 9.18
N LEU A 61 -5.05 -9.85 8.19
CA LEU A 61 -5.94 -8.67 8.22
C LEU A 61 -7.43 -9.02 8.24
N ARG A 62 -7.82 -10.19 7.72
CA ARG A 62 -9.21 -10.68 7.81
C ARG A 62 -9.49 -11.24 9.20
N MET A 63 -8.57 -12.03 9.75
CA MET A 63 -8.67 -12.56 11.12
C MET A 63 -8.73 -11.43 12.14
N GLU A 64 -7.89 -10.40 12.01
CA GLU A 64 -7.89 -9.23 12.88
C GLU A 64 -9.26 -8.54 12.92
N ARG A 65 -9.86 -8.31 11.74
CA ARG A 65 -11.21 -7.72 11.65
C ARG A 65 -12.26 -8.57 12.33
N MET A 66 -12.25 -9.88 12.08
CA MET A 66 -13.18 -10.81 12.71
C MET A 66 -13.06 -10.81 14.24
N VAL A 67 -11.83 -10.79 14.77
CA VAL A 67 -11.61 -10.71 16.22
C VAL A 67 -12.15 -9.41 16.80
N LYS A 68 -11.86 -8.27 16.17
CA LYS A 68 -12.38 -6.95 16.59
C LYS A 68 -13.92 -6.91 16.58
N GLU A 69 -14.55 -7.46 15.55
CA GLU A 69 -16.01 -7.57 15.47
C GLU A 69 -16.59 -8.48 16.56
N LYS A 70 -15.93 -9.59 16.90
CA LYS A 70 -16.38 -10.47 17.99
C LYS A 70 -16.23 -9.80 19.36
N MET A 71 -15.18 -9.01 19.56
CA MET A 71 -14.94 -8.27 20.81
C MET A 71 -16.02 -7.21 21.08
N THR A 72 -16.60 -6.60 20.04
CA THR A 72 -17.68 -5.62 20.22
C THR A 72 -19.05 -6.28 20.48
N LEU A 73 -19.22 -7.54 20.08
CA LEU A 73 -20.46 -8.32 20.28
C LEU A 73 -20.54 -9.01 21.64
N VAL A 74 -19.41 -9.41 22.23
CA VAL A 74 -19.36 -10.08 23.53
C VAL A 74 -19.22 -9.02 24.63
N GLY A 75 -20.33 -8.70 25.31
CA GLY A 75 -20.29 -7.85 26.50
C GLY A 75 -19.42 -8.47 27.61
N PRO A 76 -18.78 -7.64 28.47
CA PRO A 76 -17.82 -8.09 29.49
C PRO A 76 -18.36 -9.17 30.43
N GLU A 77 -19.68 -9.23 30.61
CA GLU A 77 -20.37 -10.16 31.49
C GLU A 77 -20.40 -11.61 30.96
N ALA A 78 -20.37 -11.81 29.64
CA ALA A 78 -20.35 -13.14 29.02
C ALA A 78 -18.94 -13.75 28.96
N ALA A 79 -17.90 -12.90 28.93
CA ALA A 79 -16.51 -13.34 28.94
C ALA A 79 -16.03 -13.81 30.33
N ALA A 80 -16.55 -13.20 31.40
CA ALA A 80 -16.20 -13.54 32.78
C ALA A 80 -16.88 -14.81 33.33
N ARG A 81 -17.97 -15.29 32.70
CA ARG A 81 -18.79 -16.41 33.21
C ARG A 81 -18.28 -17.81 32.82
N ARG A 82 -17.07 -17.92 32.26
CA ARG A 82 -16.46 -19.19 31.81
C ARG A 82 -15.16 -19.56 32.55
N VAL A 83 -14.88 -18.89 33.67
CA VAL A 83 -13.86 -19.28 34.65
C VAL A 83 -14.56 -19.43 36.00
#